data_AF-A0A5T0UPA6-F1
#
_entry.id   AF-A0A5T0UPA6-F1
#
_cell.length_a   1.000
_cell.length_b   1.000
_cell.length_c   1.000
_cell.angle_alpha   90.00
_cell.angle_beta   90.00
_cell.angle_gamma   90.00
#
_symmetry.space_group_name_H-M   'P 1'
#
loop_
_entity.id
_entity.type
_entity.pdbx_description
1 polymer ?
#
loop_
_entity_poly.entity_id
_entity_poly.type
_entity_poly.pdbx_seq_one_letter_code
_entity_poly.pdbx_strand_id
1 'polypeptide(L)'
;YDFNHIIPDILTYKEIIDEYCQMMDPIKSQSLQNQVNILNSRIILLEQNKIKLSQEKDKIQQDNTSLIQALNSLPIKKQQLEISNLEQDLINKKLQTKQLSKKFGIKMNDFMPKITIINPSSAKARIQNQLSYKLGQAMIVNSKSFLGYIRMPFVLSYIKDKHKQEQKNYQEKIKKDPSLKLPPLESYPDYQEALKEKECFTYKLGEALIRANNNWYGGGVYQTVV
;
A
#
# COMPACT_ATOMS: atom_id res chain seq x y z
N TYR A 1 107.96 37.71 -40.67
CA TYR A 1 106.84 38.49 -40.15
C TYR A 1 106.58 38.04 -38.74
N ASP A 2 106.76 38.93 -37.77
CA ASP A 2 106.42 38.68 -36.37
C ASP A 2 104.93 39.05 -36.17
N PHE A 3 104.12 38.06 -35.81
CA PHE A 3 102.69 38.22 -35.60
C PHE A 3 102.32 38.39 -34.12
N ASN A 4 103.31 38.50 -33.22
CA ASN A 4 103.07 38.65 -31.78
C ASN A 4 102.30 39.93 -31.42
N HIS A 5 102.29 40.95 -32.28
CA HIS A 5 101.49 42.18 -32.08
C HIS A 5 100.02 42.02 -32.47
N ILE A 6 99.66 40.91 -33.14
CA ILE A 6 98.28 40.62 -33.56
C ILE A 6 97.56 39.75 -32.52
N ILE A 7 98.31 39.07 -31.64
CA ILE A 7 97.77 38.20 -30.60
C ILE A 7 97.56 39.06 -29.34
N PRO A 8 96.31 39.31 -28.91
CA PRO A 8 96.01 40.01 -27.66
C PRO A 8 96.65 39.30 -26.45
N ASP A 9 96.83 40.03 -25.35
CA ASP A 9 97.31 39.41 -24.13
C ASP A 9 96.26 38.45 -23.52
N ILE A 10 96.72 37.59 -22.61
CA ILE A 10 95.87 36.58 -21.99
C ILE A 10 94.74 37.17 -21.14
N LEU A 11 94.90 38.39 -20.63
CA LEU A 11 93.88 39.08 -19.85
C LEU A 11 92.72 39.50 -20.77
N THR A 12 93.06 40.02 -21.94
CA THR A 12 92.11 40.41 -22.99
C THR A 12 91.31 39.20 -23.48
N TYR A 13 91.93 38.03 -23.66
CA TYR A 13 91.21 36.81 -24.02
C TYR A 13 90.22 36.37 -22.94
N LYS A 14 90.61 36.47 -21.67
CA LYS A 14 89.73 36.15 -20.54
C LYS A 14 88.52 37.09 -20.50
N GLU A 15 88.74 38.39 -20.68
CA GLU A 15 87.66 39.38 -20.71
C GLU A 15 86.65 39.11 -21.82
N ILE A 16 87.12 38.77 -23.03
CA ILE A 16 86.25 38.41 -24.17
C ILE A 16 85.45 37.14 -23.89
N ILE A 17 86.07 36.12 -23.28
CA ILE A 17 85.37 34.88 -22.91
C ILE A 17 84.34 35.15 -21.82
N ASP A 18 84.69 35.94 -20.81
CA ASP A 18 83.79 36.28 -19.71
C ASP A 18 82.59 37.10 -20.22
N GLU A 19 82.81 38.07 -21.12
CA GLU A 19 81.74 38.85 -21.77
C GLU A 19 80.83 37.95 -22.64
N TYR A 20 81.42 37.06 -23.44
CA TYR A 20 80.67 36.10 -24.26
C TYR A 20 79.80 35.16 -23.40
N CYS A 21 80.37 34.64 -22.30
CA CYS A 21 79.64 33.81 -21.35
C CYS A 21 78.49 34.57 -20.70
N GLN A 22 78.72 35.82 -20.25
CA GLN A 22 77.67 36.68 -19.68
C GLN A 22 76.51 36.92 -20.65
N MET A 23 76.79 37.07 -21.94
CA MET A 23 75.75 37.24 -22.96
C MET A 23 75.00 35.93 -23.26
N MET A 24 75.71 34.79 -23.33
CA MET A 24 75.13 33.53 -23.77
C MET A 24 74.42 32.73 -22.66
N ASP A 25 74.84 32.86 -21.40
CA ASP A 25 74.24 32.17 -20.26
C ASP A 25 72.73 32.44 -20.07
N PRO A 26 72.23 33.69 -20.12
CA PRO A 26 70.80 33.94 -20.07
C PRO A 26 70.07 33.39 -21.31
N ILE A 27 70.68 33.42 -22.50
CA ILE A 27 70.07 32.90 -23.74
C ILE A 27 69.91 31.37 -23.66
N LYS A 28 70.94 30.66 -23.15
CA LYS A 28 70.91 29.20 -22.96
C LYS A 28 69.91 28.78 -21.88
N SER A 29 69.74 29.59 -20.82
CA SER A 29 68.83 29.29 -19.71
C SER A 29 67.39 29.78 -19.93
N GLN A 30 67.14 30.67 -20.91
CA GLN A 30 65.83 31.26 -21.19
C GLN A 30 64.72 30.22 -21.43
N SER A 31 65.03 29.15 -22.17
CA SER A 31 64.08 28.06 -22.44
C SER A 31 63.61 27.37 -21.16
N LEU A 32 64.55 27.10 -20.24
CA LEU A 32 64.24 26.52 -18.93
C LEU A 32 63.43 27.51 -18.08
N GLN A 33 63.79 28.79 -18.08
CA GLN A 33 63.06 29.82 -17.34
C GLN A 33 61.61 29.96 -17.81
N ASN A 34 61.39 29.88 -19.13
CA ASN A 34 60.04 29.90 -19.71
C ASN A 34 59.22 28.68 -19.27
N GLN A 35 59.82 27.48 -19.24
CA GLN A 35 59.14 26.28 -18.74
C GLN A 35 58.79 26.40 -17.26
N VAL A 36 59.70 26.92 -16.42
CA VAL A 36 59.45 27.18 -14.99
C VAL A 36 58.29 28.16 -14.81
N ASN A 37 58.23 29.23 -15.59
CA ASN A 37 57.15 30.21 -15.51
C ASN A 37 55.78 29.61 -15.88
N ILE A 38 55.73 28.76 -16.91
CA ILE A 38 54.51 28.03 -17.32
C ILE A 38 54.07 27.07 -16.21
N LEU A 39 55.00 26.31 -15.63
CA LEU A 39 54.72 25.38 -14.54
C LEU A 39 54.20 26.12 -13.30
N ASN A 40 54.82 27.23 -12.92
CA ASN A 40 54.37 28.06 -11.80
C ASN A 40 52.94 28.59 -12.02
N SER A 41 52.65 29.05 -13.24
CA SER A 41 51.30 29.52 -13.60
C SER A 41 50.26 28.38 -13.49
N ARG A 42 50.64 27.16 -13.88
CA ARG A 42 49.79 25.98 -13.76
C ARG A 42 49.57 25.55 -12.32
N ILE A 43 50.60 25.65 -11.47
CA ILE A 43 50.49 25.39 -10.03
C ILE A 43 49.47 26.35 -9.40
N ILE A 44 49.59 27.65 -9.67
CA ILE A 44 48.66 28.67 -9.17
C ILE A 44 47.21 28.35 -9.59
N LEU A 45 47.00 27.98 -10.86
CA LEU A 45 45.67 27.62 -11.36
C LEU A 45 45.11 26.38 -10.65
N LEU A 46 45.94 25.37 -10.41
CA LEU A 46 45.54 24.14 -9.71
C LEU A 46 45.17 24.43 -8.25
N GLU A 47 45.89 25.31 -7.57
CA GLU A 47 45.56 25.75 -6.21
C GLU A 47 44.23 26.49 -6.14
N GLN A 48 43.97 27.41 -7.08
CA GLN A 48 42.69 28.10 -7.18
C GLN A 48 41.53 27.13 -7.42
N ASN A 49 41.70 26.15 -8.29
CA ASN A 49 40.68 25.13 -8.55
C ASN A 49 40.43 24.25 -7.33
N LYS A 50 41.48 23.90 -6.59
CA LYS A 50 41.34 23.14 -5.33
C LYS A 50 40.51 23.92 -4.30
N ILE A 51 40.74 25.23 -4.18
CA ILE A 51 39.96 26.10 -3.29
C ILE A 51 38.49 26.13 -3.72
N LYS A 52 38.21 26.34 -5.01
CA LYS A 52 36.84 26.34 -5.55
C LYS A 52 36.11 25.03 -5.27
N LEU A 53 36.77 23.89 -5.53
CA LEU A 53 36.21 22.56 -5.25
C LEU A 53 35.92 22.36 -3.76
N SER A 54 36.78 22.87 -2.87
CA SER A 54 36.54 22.80 -1.43
C SER A 54 35.31 23.61 -1.03
N GLN A 55 35.17 24.83 -1.54
CA GLN A 55 34.01 25.69 -1.27
C GLN A 55 32.71 25.07 -1.77
N GLU A 56 32.71 24.47 -2.97
CA GLU A 56 31.54 23.80 -3.53
C GLU A 56 31.15 22.57 -2.69
N LYS A 57 32.13 21.80 -2.21
CA LYS A 57 31.90 20.67 -1.29
C LYS A 57 31.25 21.13 0.01
N ASP A 58 31.75 22.22 0.61
CA ASP A 58 31.21 22.76 1.86
C ASP A 58 29.78 23.25 1.68
N LYS A 59 29.47 23.89 0.55
CA LYS A 59 28.11 24.30 0.19
C LYS A 59 27.16 23.10 0.07
N ILE A 60 27.56 22.07 -0.68
CA ILE A 60 26.76 20.83 -0.82
C ILE A 60 26.53 20.18 0.54
N GLN A 61 27.53 20.17 1.42
CA GLN A 61 27.40 19.61 2.75
C GLN A 61 26.41 20.39 3.62
N GLN A 62 26.42 21.72 3.51
CA GLN A 62 25.46 22.59 4.19
C GLN A 62 24.04 22.35 3.67
N ASP A 63 23.84 22.32 2.35
CA ASP A 63 22.54 22.08 1.71
C ASP A 63 21.96 20.72 2.15
N ASN A 64 22.79 19.66 2.17
CA ASN A 64 22.38 18.35 2.67
C ASN A 64 21.93 18.38 4.13
N THR A 65 22.63 19.12 4.98
CA THR A 65 22.29 19.25 6.40
C THR A 65 20.94 19.95 6.58
N SER A 66 20.70 21.04 5.83
CA SER A 66 19.42 21.75 5.83
C SER A 66 18.28 20.89 5.29
N LEU A 67 18.51 20.10 4.24
CA LEU A 67 17.51 19.17 3.70
C LEU A 67 17.15 18.08 4.72
N ILE A 68 18.13 17.52 5.43
CA ILE A 68 17.89 16.52 6.49
C ILE A 68 17.06 17.12 7.63
N GLN A 69 17.36 18.36 8.03
CA GLN A 69 16.58 19.04 9.07
C GLN A 69 15.14 19.29 8.62
N ALA A 70 14.94 19.76 7.38
CA ALA A 70 13.61 19.93 6.80
C ALA A 70 12.85 18.60 6.75
N LEU A 71 13.47 17.53 6.26
CA LEU A 71 12.90 16.18 6.20
C LEU A 71 12.45 15.68 7.59
N ASN A 72 13.27 15.89 8.62
CA ASN A 72 12.96 15.49 9.99
C ASN A 72 11.84 16.33 10.64
N SER A 73 11.65 17.55 10.16
CA SER A 73 10.55 18.44 10.59
C SER A 73 9.22 18.17 9.87
N LEU A 74 9.23 17.36 8.80
CA LEU A 74 8.03 17.10 8.02
C LEU A 74 6.98 16.33 8.84
N PRO A 75 5.68 16.64 8.65
CA PRO A 75 4.57 15.98 9.36
C PRO A 75 4.51 14.46 9.13
N ILE A 76 5.20 13.95 8.12
CA ILE A 76 5.21 12.53 7.74
C ILE A 76 5.71 11.64 8.88
N LYS A 77 6.74 12.04 9.63
CA LYS A 77 7.25 11.24 10.76
C LYS A 77 6.24 11.20 11.92
N LYS A 78 5.55 12.31 12.17
CA LYS A 78 4.45 12.38 13.14
C LYS A 78 3.28 11.49 12.71
N GLN A 79 2.91 11.54 11.43
CA GLN A 79 1.87 10.69 10.85
C GLN A 79 2.22 9.20 10.91
N GLN A 80 3.49 8.83 10.66
CA GLN A 80 3.95 7.45 10.79
C GLN A 80 3.87 6.93 12.24
N LEU A 81 4.27 7.76 13.21
CA LEU A 81 4.13 7.40 14.63
C LEU A 81 2.67 7.27 15.04
N GLU A 82 1.79 8.13 14.53
CA GLU A 82 0.35 8.07 14.77
C GLU A 82 -0.28 6.81 14.17
N ILE A 83 0.08 6.45 12.93
CA ILE A 83 -0.34 5.19 12.29
C ILE A 83 0.13 3.99 13.14
N SER A 84 1.39 3.99 13.58
CA SER A 84 1.92 2.89 14.39
C SER A 84 1.20 2.75 15.73
N ASN A 85 0.89 3.85 16.41
CA ASN A 85 0.09 3.84 17.63
C ASN A 85 -1.34 3.31 17.37
N LEU A 86 -1.99 3.72 16.28
CA LEU A 86 -3.31 3.23 15.90
C LEU A 86 -3.30 1.72 15.57
N GLU A 87 -2.24 1.22 14.93
CA GLU A 87 -2.06 -0.21 14.68
C GLU A 87 -1.93 -1.01 15.98
N GLN A 88 -1.14 -0.52 16.95
CA GLN A 88 -1.03 -1.14 18.27
C GLN A 88 -2.36 -1.16 19.03
N ASP A 89 -3.11 -0.06 18.99
CA ASP A 89 -4.46 0.00 19.56
C ASP A 89 -5.42 -1.01 18.93
N LEU A 90 -5.33 -1.21 17.62
CA LEU A 90 -6.12 -2.21 16.91
C LEU A 90 -5.79 -3.64 17.38
N ILE A 91 -4.50 -3.93 17.57
CA ILE A 91 -4.02 -5.22 18.09
C ILE A 91 -4.53 -5.44 19.52
N ASN A 92 -4.43 -4.43 20.38
CA ASN A 92 -4.90 -4.48 21.76
C ASN A 92 -6.42 -4.73 21.83
N LYS A 93 -7.23 -4.02 21.03
CA LYS A 93 -8.68 -4.26 20.94
C LYS A 93 -9.01 -5.68 20.43
N LYS A 94 -8.26 -6.20 19.46
CA LYS A 94 -8.41 -7.59 18.97
C LYS A 94 -8.09 -8.63 20.06
N LEU A 95 -7.07 -8.38 20.89
CA LEU A 95 -6.73 -9.26 22.00
C LEU A 95 -7.81 -9.22 23.09
N GLN A 96 -8.27 -8.03 23.46
CA GLN A 96 -9.35 -7.86 24.43
C GLN A 96 -10.63 -8.58 23.97
N THR A 97 -11.05 -8.41 22.71
CA THR A 97 -12.22 -9.12 22.16
C THR A 97 -12.07 -10.64 22.18
N LYS A 98 -10.88 -11.18 21.88
CA LYS A 98 -10.60 -12.62 22.01
C LYS A 98 -10.64 -13.12 23.46
N GLN A 99 -10.12 -12.33 24.40
CA GLN A 99 -10.21 -12.66 25.82
C GLN A 99 -11.67 -12.63 26.30
N LEU A 100 -12.43 -11.63 25.84
CA LEU A 100 -13.85 -11.48 26.14
C LEU A 100 -14.65 -12.69 25.63
N SER A 101 -14.46 -13.09 24.37
CA SER A 101 -15.15 -14.26 23.81
C SER A 101 -14.82 -15.56 24.56
N LYS A 102 -13.57 -15.73 24.99
CA LYS A 102 -13.15 -16.86 25.81
C LYS A 102 -13.79 -16.83 27.20
N LYS A 103 -13.85 -15.66 27.85
CA LYS A 103 -14.42 -15.49 29.19
C LYS A 103 -15.92 -15.72 29.22
N PHE A 104 -16.64 -15.25 28.21
CA PHE A 104 -18.09 -15.43 28.12
C PHE A 104 -18.52 -16.79 27.58
N GLY A 105 -17.59 -17.66 27.13
CA GLY A 105 -17.92 -18.97 26.59
C GLY A 105 -18.77 -18.93 25.31
N ILE A 106 -18.90 -17.75 24.71
CA ILE A 106 -19.74 -17.44 23.55
C ILE A 106 -19.00 -17.90 22.30
N LYS A 107 -19.36 -19.07 21.74
CA LYS A 107 -18.99 -19.36 20.35
C LYS A 107 -19.96 -18.59 19.47
N MET A 108 -19.46 -17.98 18.40
CA MET A 108 -20.30 -17.27 17.42
C MET A 108 -21.40 -18.20 16.84
N ASN A 109 -21.14 -19.51 16.82
CA ASN A 109 -22.09 -20.56 16.47
C ASN A 109 -23.26 -20.70 17.46
N ASP A 110 -23.11 -20.31 18.72
CA ASP A 110 -24.17 -20.37 19.74
C ASP A 110 -25.19 -19.23 19.56
N PHE A 111 -24.79 -18.16 18.87
CA PHE A 111 -25.63 -17.00 18.56
C PHE A 111 -26.36 -17.14 17.22
N MET A 112 -25.91 -18.07 16.39
CA MET A 112 -26.50 -18.31 15.09
C MET A 112 -27.58 -19.39 15.21
N PRO A 113 -28.79 -19.18 14.67
CA PRO A 113 -29.68 -20.30 14.44
C PRO A 113 -28.90 -21.32 13.61
N LYS A 114 -28.88 -22.58 14.04
CA LYS A 114 -28.35 -23.70 13.27
C LYS A 114 -29.18 -23.78 11.99
N ILE A 115 -28.78 -23.02 10.96
CA ILE A 115 -29.36 -23.11 9.62
C ILE A 115 -28.85 -24.47 9.13
N THR A 116 -29.68 -25.49 9.32
CA THR A 116 -29.44 -26.82 8.77
C THR A 116 -29.17 -26.61 7.29
N ILE A 117 -27.96 -26.92 6.84
CA ILE A 117 -27.63 -26.96 5.42
C ILE A 117 -28.35 -28.21 4.94
N ILE A 118 -29.60 -28.04 4.49
CA ILE A 118 -30.38 -29.14 3.98
C ILE A 118 -29.76 -29.50 2.64
N ASN A 119 -29.30 -30.75 2.54
CA ASN A 119 -28.80 -31.33 1.30
C ASN A 119 -29.78 -30.98 0.15
N PRO A 120 -29.33 -30.43 -0.99
CA PRO A 120 -30.20 -30.02 -2.10
C PRO A 120 -30.93 -31.18 -2.80
N SER A 121 -30.99 -32.36 -2.20
CA SER A 121 -31.61 -33.57 -2.72
C SER A 121 -33.15 -33.55 -2.78
N SER A 122 -33.80 -32.46 -2.36
CA SER A 122 -35.28 -32.31 -2.41
C SER A 122 -35.70 -30.88 -2.78
N ALA A 123 -36.88 -30.72 -3.41
CA ALA A 123 -37.45 -29.41 -3.67
C ALA A 123 -37.72 -28.64 -2.36
N LYS A 124 -38.16 -29.34 -1.32
CA LYS A 124 -38.37 -28.76 0.02
C LYS A 124 -37.08 -28.13 0.56
N ALA A 125 -35.97 -28.84 0.51
CA ALA A 125 -34.66 -28.33 0.92
C ALA A 125 -34.26 -27.06 0.15
N ARG A 126 -34.49 -27.06 -1.16
CA ARG A 126 -34.16 -25.93 -2.03
C ARG A 126 -35.00 -24.70 -1.70
N ILE A 127 -36.28 -24.87 -1.39
CA ILE A 127 -37.16 -23.78 -0.95
C ILE A 127 -36.74 -23.26 0.43
N GLN A 128 -36.43 -24.14 1.37
CA GLN A 128 -35.94 -23.75 2.70
C GLN A 128 -34.56 -23.06 2.65
N ASN A 129 -33.76 -23.34 1.63
CA ASN A 129 -32.49 -22.65 1.38
C ASN A 129 -32.67 -21.25 0.75
N GLN A 130 -33.87 -20.87 0.32
CA GLN A 130 -34.11 -19.53 -0.21
C GLN A 130 -33.96 -18.46 0.87
N LEU A 131 -33.58 -17.25 0.45
CA LEU A 131 -33.33 -16.14 1.36
C LEU A 131 -34.55 -15.83 2.25
N SER A 132 -35.76 -15.82 1.69
CA SER A 132 -37.00 -15.57 2.43
C SER A 132 -37.16 -16.53 3.60
N TYR A 133 -37.00 -17.83 3.37
CA TYR A 133 -37.12 -18.81 4.44
C TYR A 133 -36.03 -18.63 5.52
N LYS A 134 -34.77 -18.43 5.12
CA LYS A 134 -33.65 -18.19 6.05
C LYS A 134 -33.89 -16.96 6.94
N LEU A 135 -34.40 -15.87 6.36
CA LEU A 135 -34.71 -14.63 7.08
C LEU A 135 -35.89 -14.82 8.04
N GLY A 136 -37.00 -15.39 7.56
CA GLY A 136 -38.16 -15.62 8.41
C GLY A 136 -37.87 -16.57 9.58
N GLN A 137 -37.08 -17.62 9.33
CA GLN A 137 -36.64 -18.53 10.39
C GLN A 137 -35.79 -17.80 11.42
N ALA A 138 -34.87 -16.93 10.97
CA ALA A 138 -34.07 -16.12 11.88
C ALA A 138 -34.94 -15.14 12.69
N MET A 139 -35.95 -14.52 12.09
CA MET A 139 -36.88 -13.63 12.80
C MET A 139 -37.63 -14.39 13.91
N ILE A 140 -38.18 -15.56 13.61
CA ILE A 140 -38.92 -16.40 14.57
C ILE A 140 -38.03 -16.86 15.73
N VAL A 141 -36.78 -17.26 15.45
CA VAL A 141 -35.86 -17.71 16.50
C VAL A 141 -35.43 -16.53 17.38
N ASN A 142 -35.17 -15.37 16.79
CA ASN A 142 -34.67 -14.20 17.51
C ASN A 142 -35.77 -13.45 18.26
N SER A 143 -37.03 -13.53 17.84
CA SER A 143 -38.14 -12.84 18.50
C SER A 143 -38.52 -13.41 19.88
N LYS A 144 -37.96 -14.57 20.27
CA LYS A 144 -38.27 -15.24 21.55
C LYS A 144 -37.62 -14.61 22.78
N SER A 145 -36.77 -13.60 22.63
CA SER A 145 -36.11 -12.94 23.77
C SER A 145 -35.78 -11.48 23.47
N PHE A 146 -35.71 -10.65 24.51
CA PHE A 146 -35.36 -9.23 24.40
C PHE A 146 -33.98 -9.01 23.76
N LEU A 147 -32.95 -9.73 24.24
CA LEU A 147 -31.61 -9.70 23.62
C LEU A 147 -31.65 -10.22 22.17
N GLY A 148 -32.51 -11.19 21.89
CA GLY A 148 -32.78 -11.71 20.55
C GLY A 148 -33.30 -10.64 19.59
N TYR A 149 -34.20 -9.78 20.05
CA TYR A 149 -34.72 -8.65 19.28
C TYR A 149 -33.62 -7.63 18.97
N ILE A 150 -32.81 -7.26 19.98
CA ILE A 150 -31.69 -6.32 19.81
C ILE A 150 -30.65 -6.83 18.79
N ARG A 151 -30.34 -8.13 18.80
CA ARG A 151 -29.38 -8.71 17.85
C ARG A 151 -29.96 -8.99 16.46
N MET A 152 -31.30 -8.97 16.31
CA MET A 152 -31.99 -9.38 15.09
C MET A 152 -31.49 -8.65 13.83
N PRO A 153 -31.32 -7.30 13.82
CA PRO A 153 -30.86 -6.59 12.62
C PRO A 153 -29.50 -7.09 12.11
N PHE A 154 -28.56 -7.36 13.02
CA PHE A 154 -27.23 -7.88 12.68
C PHE A 154 -27.29 -9.30 12.12
N VAL A 155 -28.11 -10.17 12.71
CA VAL A 155 -28.31 -11.55 12.22
C VAL A 155 -28.90 -11.54 10.81
N LEU A 156 -29.90 -10.69 10.55
CA LEU A 156 -30.55 -10.59 9.23
C LEU A 156 -29.57 -10.07 8.16
N SER A 157 -28.79 -9.03 8.47
CA SER A 157 -27.75 -8.52 7.56
C SER A 157 -26.73 -9.61 7.21
N TYR A 158 -26.24 -10.33 8.21
CA TYR A 158 -25.28 -11.41 8.01
C TYR A 158 -25.84 -12.54 7.12
N ILE A 159 -27.09 -12.97 7.36
CA ILE A 159 -27.75 -14.00 6.53
C ILE A 159 -27.85 -13.56 5.08
N LYS A 160 -28.21 -12.30 4.84
CA LYS A 160 -28.29 -11.72 3.49
C LYS A 160 -26.94 -11.75 2.77
N ASP A 161 -25.88 -11.30 3.45
CA ASP A 161 -24.54 -11.26 2.86
C ASP A 161 -23.98 -12.66 2.60
N LYS A 162 -24.15 -13.57 3.56
CA LYS A 162 -23.74 -14.98 3.41
C LYS A 162 -24.48 -15.66 2.26
N HIS A 163 -25.79 -15.47 2.15
CA HIS A 163 -26.57 -16.02 1.05
C HIS A 163 -26.10 -15.49 -0.32
N LYS A 164 -25.78 -14.19 -0.41
CA LYS A 164 -25.22 -13.58 -1.61
C LYS A 164 -23.87 -14.18 -1.99
N GLN A 165 -23.01 -14.45 -1.00
CA GLN A 165 -21.73 -15.11 -1.21
C GLN A 165 -21.89 -16.57 -1.66
N GLU A 166 -22.81 -17.32 -1.05
CA GLU A 166 -23.14 -18.70 -1.45
C GLU A 166 -23.59 -18.77 -2.92
N GLN A 167 -24.42 -17.81 -3.36
CA GLN A 167 -24.85 -17.72 -4.77
C GLN A 167 -23.68 -17.45 -5.72
N LYS A 168 -22.77 -16.53 -5.38
CA LYS A 168 -21.57 -16.25 -6.19
C LYS A 168 -20.67 -17.47 -6.31
N ASN A 169 -20.40 -18.13 -5.18
CA ASN A 169 -19.57 -19.33 -5.15
C ASN A 169 -20.19 -20.47 -5.98
N TYR A 170 -21.51 -20.63 -5.93
CA TYR A 170 -22.22 -21.59 -6.78
C TYR A 170 -22.10 -21.25 -8.27
N GLN A 171 -22.28 -19.98 -8.64
CA GLN A 171 -22.10 -19.52 -10.02
C GLN A 171 -20.67 -19.76 -10.54
N GLU A 172 -19.65 -19.57 -9.70
CA GLU A 172 -18.27 -19.87 -10.06
C GLU A 172 -18.02 -21.37 -10.23
N LYS A 173 -18.63 -22.21 -9.39
CA LYS A 173 -18.55 -23.67 -9.51
C LYS A 173 -19.17 -24.18 -10.81
N ILE A 174 -20.38 -23.72 -11.18
CA ILE A 174 -21.03 -24.13 -12.44
C ILE A 174 -20.30 -23.62 -13.69
N LYS A 175 -19.57 -22.50 -13.59
CA LYS A 175 -18.72 -21.99 -14.69
C LYS A 175 -17.50 -22.88 -14.92
N LYS A 176 -16.94 -23.43 -13.84
CA LYS A 176 -15.80 -24.35 -13.91
C LYS A 176 -16.22 -25.75 -14.35
N ASP A 177 -17.37 -26.22 -13.86
CA ASP A 177 -17.92 -27.53 -14.18
C ASP A 177 -19.45 -27.42 -14.36
N PRO A 178 -19.93 -27.38 -15.62
CA PRO A 178 -21.36 -27.28 -15.92
C PRO A 178 -22.20 -28.45 -15.39
N SER A 179 -21.60 -29.61 -15.11
CA SER A 179 -22.31 -30.79 -14.59
C SER A 179 -22.82 -30.60 -13.16
N LEU A 180 -22.24 -29.66 -12.40
CA LEU A 180 -22.66 -29.31 -11.04
C LEU A 180 -23.94 -28.49 -10.98
N LYS A 181 -24.52 -28.13 -12.12
CA LYS A 181 -25.75 -27.35 -12.19
C LYS A 181 -26.93 -28.17 -11.65
N LEU A 182 -27.55 -27.66 -10.59
CA LEU A 182 -28.77 -28.26 -10.04
C LEU A 182 -29.89 -28.25 -11.09
N PRO A 183 -30.69 -29.33 -11.18
CA PRO A 183 -31.82 -29.37 -12.10
C PRO A 183 -32.91 -28.36 -11.71
N PRO A 184 -33.89 -28.07 -12.58
CA PRO A 184 -35.02 -27.19 -12.29
C PRO A 184 -35.77 -27.59 -11.01
N LEU A 185 -36.47 -26.67 -10.35
CA LEU A 185 -37.14 -27.00 -9.08
C LEU A 185 -38.30 -27.99 -9.29
N GLU A 186 -38.92 -27.92 -10.45
CA GLU A 186 -40.06 -28.69 -10.92
C GLU A 186 -39.70 -30.15 -11.22
N SER A 187 -38.41 -30.44 -11.46
CA SER A 187 -37.95 -31.79 -11.79
C SER A 187 -37.85 -32.72 -10.57
N TYR A 188 -38.05 -32.18 -9.36
CA TYR A 188 -37.90 -32.94 -8.12
C TYR A 188 -39.23 -33.65 -7.79
N PRO A 189 -39.20 -34.93 -7.36
CA PRO A 189 -40.42 -35.69 -7.07
C PRO A 189 -41.33 -35.04 -6.02
N ASP A 190 -40.75 -34.35 -5.04
CA ASP A 190 -41.46 -33.70 -3.93
C ASP A 190 -41.91 -32.26 -4.26
N TYR A 191 -41.78 -31.79 -5.51
CA TYR A 191 -42.06 -30.41 -5.88
C TYR A 191 -43.45 -29.92 -5.46
N GLN A 192 -44.49 -30.73 -5.69
CA GLN A 192 -45.88 -30.39 -5.33
C GLN A 192 -46.07 -30.22 -3.82
N GLU A 193 -45.41 -31.05 -3.02
CA GLU A 193 -45.43 -30.93 -1.56
C GLU A 193 -44.62 -29.70 -1.11
N ALA A 194 -43.46 -29.49 -1.71
CA ALA A 194 -42.57 -28.39 -1.41
C ALA A 194 -43.20 -27.01 -1.68
N LEU A 195 -44.12 -26.89 -2.64
CA LEU A 195 -44.86 -25.64 -2.86
C LEU A 195 -45.60 -25.15 -1.60
N LYS A 196 -46.06 -26.06 -0.74
CA LYS A 196 -46.69 -25.69 0.55
C LYS A 196 -45.73 -24.97 1.49
N GLU A 197 -44.41 -25.18 1.36
CA GLU A 197 -43.40 -24.46 2.15
C GLU A 197 -43.32 -22.98 1.78
N LYS A 198 -43.67 -22.58 0.54
CA LYS A 198 -43.76 -21.15 0.18
C LYS A 198 -44.95 -20.48 0.85
N GLU A 199 -46.00 -21.24 1.13
CA GLU A 199 -47.20 -20.75 1.80
C GLU A 199 -47.07 -20.67 3.33
N CYS A 200 -46.01 -21.26 3.90
CA CYS A 200 -45.82 -21.28 5.33
C CYS A 200 -45.52 -19.89 5.91
N PHE A 201 -45.87 -19.69 7.17
CA PHE A 201 -45.65 -18.43 7.89
C PHE A 201 -44.18 -17.98 7.84
N THR A 202 -43.24 -18.91 8.06
CA THR A 202 -41.80 -18.63 8.03
C THR A 202 -41.37 -18.02 6.71
N TYR A 203 -41.80 -18.62 5.60
CA TYR A 203 -41.44 -18.13 4.27
C TYR A 203 -42.05 -16.75 3.99
N LYS A 204 -43.36 -16.60 4.25
CA LYS A 204 -44.10 -15.33 4.07
C LYS A 204 -43.54 -14.19 4.91
N LEU A 205 -43.09 -14.49 6.14
CA LEU A 205 -42.49 -13.50 7.03
C LEU A 205 -41.19 -12.93 6.45
N GLY A 206 -40.29 -13.79 5.98
CA GLY A 206 -39.05 -13.31 5.36
C GLY A 206 -39.28 -12.66 4.00
N GLU A 207 -40.29 -13.10 3.25
CA GLU A 207 -40.70 -12.43 2.01
C GLU A 207 -41.21 -11.01 2.28
N ALA A 208 -42.06 -10.83 3.30
CA ALA A 208 -42.53 -9.51 3.72
C ALA A 208 -41.37 -8.57 4.10
N LEU A 209 -40.35 -9.09 4.82
CA LEU A 209 -39.14 -8.32 5.12
C LEU A 209 -38.39 -7.88 3.85
N ILE A 210 -38.21 -8.78 2.87
CA ILE A 210 -37.55 -8.46 1.60
C ILE A 210 -38.35 -7.40 0.84
N ARG A 211 -39.68 -7.56 0.74
CA ARG A 211 -40.57 -6.59 0.08
C ARG A 211 -40.48 -5.21 0.74
N ALA A 212 -40.57 -5.16 2.08
CA ALA A 212 -40.45 -3.91 2.83
C ALA A 212 -39.10 -3.23 2.57
N ASN A 213 -37.99 -3.98 2.59
CA ASN A 213 -36.66 -3.44 2.32
C ASN A 213 -36.52 -2.90 0.88
N ASN A 214 -37.15 -3.54 -0.11
CA ASN A 214 -37.09 -3.09 -1.51
C ASN A 214 -37.95 -1.84 -1.74
N ASN A 215 -39.09 -1.71 -1.04
CA ASN A 215 -39.98 -0.55 -1.14
C ASN A 215 -39.48 0.68 -0.35
N TRP A 216 -38.58 0.49 0.63
CA TRP A 216 -38.00 1.56 1.44
C TRP A 216 -37.21 2.59 0.62
N TYR A 217 -36.42 2.15 -0.36
CA TYR A 217 -35.66 3.04 -1.26
C TYR A 217 -36.49 3.62 -2.42
N GLY A 218 -37.75 3.20 -2.56
CA GLY A 218 -38.66 3.59 -3.66
C GLY A 218 -39.87 4.42 -3.23
N GLY A 219 -39.92 4.94 -2.00
CA GLY A 219 -40.99 5.84 -1.54
C GLY A 219 -42.30 5.17 -1.08
N GLY A 220 -42.29 3.87 -0.75
CA GLY A 220 -43.50 3.08 -0.48
C GLY A 220 -44.18 3.27 0.88
N VAL A 221 -44.11 4.44 1.52
CA VAL A 221 -44.75 4.70 2.85
C VAL A 221 -46.00 5.59 2.75
N TYR A 222 -46.36 6.08 1.55
CA TYR A 222 -47.56 6.92 1.36
C TYR A 222 -48.59 6.31 0.42
N GLN A 223 -49.01 5.08 0.68
CA GLN A 223 -50.27 4.59 0.14
C GLN A 223 -51.06 3.89 1.23
N THR A 224 -51.41 4.69 2.26
CA THR A 224 -52.62 4.44 3.04
C THR A 224 -53.80 4.39 2.09
N VAL A 225 -54.44 3.24 2.05
CA VAL A 225 -55.76 3.05 1.46
C VAL A 225 -56.71 4.03 2.18
N VAL A 226 -57.27 4.98 1.43
CA VAL A 226 -58.50 5.70 1.78
C VAL A 226 -59.64 4.96 1.11
#